data_AF-A0A2A2QIC8-F1
#
_entry.id   AF-A0A2A2QIC8-F1
#
_cell.length_a   1.000
_cell.length_b   1.000
_cell.length_c   1.000
_cell.angle_alpha   90.00
_cell.angle_beta   90.00
_cell.angle_gamma   90.00
#
_symmetry.space_group_name_H-M   'P 1'
#
loop_
_entity.id
_entity.type
_entity.pdbx_description
1 polymer ?
#
loop_
_entity_poly.entity_id
_entity_poly.type
_entity_poly.pdbx_seq_one_letter_code
_entity_poly.pdbx_strand_id
1 'polypeptide(L)'
;MNAPTRSVLCLAMASMALRGEDEPKSLIYSGLYQNGAFDSLTFVNNVVGWDTFFSAGYRGASTVIGNIEAGHVWGGHEVFVRAPGETNVVTNYNSTAAGLTNELDFHATMVGHVLAGSGYVPTNGGSYTYAGLGMAPEAALVSGAIATDYSNTNVGAFSTSESSTISVYRSFFQGSGVAKPDVINSSWGGEDNAAAAAESVAIDALARQNASVAHVIAAGNDGNATVGAPASGFNNIAVGAIGGTNFNQPTSFSSRGKVDFYNPVTGIT
;
A
#
# COMPACT_ATOMS: atom_id res chain seq x y z
N MET A 1 25.11 -2.21 13.82
CA MET A 1 23.65 -2.00 13.71
C MET A 1 23.16 -2.93 12.62
N ASN A 2 22.37 -3.94 12.98
CA ASN A 2 21.81 -4.87 12.01
C ASN A 2 20.66 -4.17 11.29
N ALA A 3 20.64 -4.24 9.95
CA ALA A 3 19.52 -3.70 9.17
C ALA A 3 18.24 -4.48 9.50
N PRO A 4 17.10 -3.81 9.77
CA PRO A 4 15.84 -4.49 10.01
C PRO A 4 15.30 -5.11 8.72
N THR A 5 14.87 -6.38 8.79
CA THR A 5 14.18 -7.07 7.70
C THR A 5 12.71 -6.67 7.71
N ARG A 6 12.17 -6.20 6.58
CA ARG A 6 10.76 -5.82 6.40
C ARG A 6 10.06 -6.80 5.47
N SER A 7 8.74 -6.92 5.63
CA SER A 7 7.86 -7.76 4.79
C SER A 7 6.69 -6.95 4.26
N VAL A 8 6.22 -7.32 3.08
CA VAL A 8 5.13 -6.72 2.33
C VAL A 8 3.75 -7.28 2.73
N LEU A 9 2.71 -6.43 2.80
CA LEU A 9 1.31 -6.86 2.96
C LEU A 9 0.72 -7.27 1.61
N CYS A 10 0.49 -8.57 1.43
CA CYS A 10 -0.48 -9.09 0.46
C CYS A 10 -1.89 -8.97 1.04
N LEU A 11 -2.72 -8.06 0.52
CA LEU A 11 -4.16 -8.28 0.51
C LEU A 11 -4.35 -9.62 -0.23
N ALA A 12 -5.10 -10.57 0.34
CA ALA A 12 -5.32 -11.88 -0.26
C ALA A 12 -6.13 -11.77 -1.55
N MET A 13 -5.48 -11.30 -2.61
CA MET A 13 -5.81 -11.59 -3.98
C MET A 13 -5.29 -13.01 -4.22
N ALA A 14 -5.95 -13.79 -5.08
CA ALA A 14 -5.48 -15.12 -5.43
C ALA A 14 -4.15 -15.03 -6.22
N SER A 15 -3.05 -14.70 -5.55
CA SER A 15 -1.70 -14.86 -6.05
C SER A 15 -1.29 -16.30 -5.76
N MET A 16 -1.59 -17.21 -6.69
CA MET A 16 -0.73 -18.39 -6.77
C MET A 16 0.67 -17.87 -7.08
N ALA A 17 1.64 -18.16 -6.21
CA ALA A 17 3.04 -17.91 -6.48
C ALA A 17 3.44 -18.73 -7.73
N LEU A 18 3.29 -18.14 -8.92
CA LEU A 18 3.92 -18.60 -10.13
C LEU A 18 5.11 -17.68 -10.39
N ARG A 19 6.27 -18.32 -10.52
CA ARG A 19 7.48 -17.69 -11.06
C ARG A 19 7.14 -17.08 -12.42
N GLY A 20 7.39 -15.78 -12.56
CA GLY A 20 7.40 -15.06 -13.84
C GLY A 20 6.17 -15.28 -14.72
N GLU A 21 5.09 -14.54 -14.47
CA GLU A 21 4.23 -14.10 -15.58
C GLU A 21 4.63 -12.65 -15.91
N ASP A 22 4.92 -12.39 -17.19
CA ASP A 22 5.32 -11.09 -17.75
C ASP A 22 4.20 -10.02 -17.75
N GLU A 23 3.05 -10.29 -17.12
CA GLU A 23 1.88 -9.39 -17.13
C GLU A 23 1.21 -9.43 -15.74
N PRO A 24 1.24 -8.35 -14.94
CA PRO A 24 0.62 -8.34 -13.63
C PRO A 24 -0.91 -8.27 -13.76
N LYS A 25 -1.56 -9.43 -13.71
CA LYS A 25 -3.02 -9.54 -13.62
C LYS A 25 -3.46 -9.21 -12.20
N SER A 26 -3.71 -7.94 -11.93
CA SER A 26 -4.30 -7.50 -10.66
C SER A 26 -5.81 -7.41 -10.85
N LEU A 27 -6.56 -8.26 -10.15
CA LEU A 27 -8.01 -8.29 -10.15
C LEU A 27 -8.50 -8.19 -8.70
N ILE A 28 -9.22 -7.12 -8.34
CA ILE A 28 -9.69 -6.92 -6.96
C ILE A 28 -10.98 -7.71 -6.68
N TYR A 29 -10.85 -9.03 -6.58
CA TYR A 29 -11.96 -9.91 -6.22
C TYR A 29 -11.56 -10.99 -5.21
N SER A 30 -12.57 -11.54 -4.54
CA SER A 30 -12.49 -12.82 -3.86
C SER A 30 -13.20 -13.88 -4.70
N GLY A 31 -12.49 -14.97 -5.02
CA GLY A 31 -13.06 -16.13 -5.70
C GLY A 31 -13.50 -17.18 -4.68
N LEU A 32 -14.75 -17.61 -4.75
CA LEU A 32 -15.21 -18.78 -4.00
C LEU A 32 -14.93 -20.04 -4.81
N TYR A 33 -14.25 -21.00 -4.21
CA TYR A 33 -14.00 -22.31 -4.82
C TYR A 33 -14.63 -23.39 -3.95
N GLN A 34 -15.50 -24.21 -4.54
CA GLN A 34 -16.10 -25.37 -3.87
C GLN A 34 -15.55 -26.64 -4.51
N ASN A 35 -14.97 -27.54 -3.71
CA ASN A 35 -14.38 -28.80 -4.18
C ASN A 35 -13.34 -28.63 -5.30
N GLY A 36 -12.56 -27.55 -5.28
CA GLY A 36 -11.54 -27.24 -6.29
C GLY A 36 -12.08 -26.67 -7.60
N ALA A 37 -13.40 -26.49 -7.74
CA ALA A 37 -14.02 -25.80 -8.86
C ALA A 37 -14.37 -24.36 -8.49
N PHE A 38 -14.22 -23.43 -9.46
CA PHE A 38 -14.67 -22.05 -9.30
C PHE A 38 -16.19 -22.00 -9.17
N ASP A 39 -16.69 -21.29 -8.17
CA ASP A 39 -18.12 -21.14 -7.88
C ASP A 39 -18.60 -19.72 -8.16
N SER A 40 -17.99 -18.71 -7.53
CA SER A 40 -18.41 -17.32 -7.70
C SER A 40 -17.30 -16.29 -7.51
N LEU A 41 -17.54 -15.09 -8.04
CA LEU A 41 -16.69 -13.91 -7.91
C LEU A 41 -17.38 -12.88 -7.02
N THR A 42 -16.67 -12.32 -6.04
CA THR A 42 -17.12 -11.15 -5.29
C THR A 42 -16.11 -10.02 -5.45
N PHE A 43 -16.54 -8.88 -6.01
CA PHE A 43 -15.69 -7.70 -6.10
C PHE A 43 -15.57 -7.02 -4.74
N VAL A 44 -14.34 -6.70 -4.33
CA VAL A 44 -14.09 -6.08 -3.02
C VAL A 44 -14.75 -4.71 -2.92
N ASN A 45 -14.77 -3.94 -4.02
CA ASN A 45 -15.45 -2.65 -4.12
C ASN A 45 -16.90 -2.74 -3.62
N ASN A 46 -17.63 -3.79 -4.02
CA ASN A 46 -19.03 -3.97 -3.66
C ASN A 46 -19.18 -4.28 -2.15
N VAL A 47 -18.26 -5.08 -1.60
CA VAL A 47 -18.27 -5.46 -0.17
C VAL A 47 -18.09 -4.24 0.73
N VAL A 48 -17.21 -3.31 0.34
CA VAL A 48 -16.91 -2.11 1.14
C VAL A 48 -17.85 -0.93 0.86
N GLY A 49 -18.91 -1.14 0.07
CA GLY A 49 -19.92 -0.12 -0.23
C GLY A 49 -19.47 0.95 -1.23
N TRP A 50 -18.39 0.70 -1.97
CA TRP A 50 -17.77 1.64 -2.90
C TRP A 50 -18.72 2.14 -4.00
N ASP A 51 -19.61 1.26 -4.51
CA ASP A 51 -20.53 1.57 -5.60
C ASP A 51 -21.38 2.82 -5.33
N THR A 52 -21.73 3.06 -4.07
CA THR A 52 -22.51 4.25 -3.67
C THR A 52 -21.73 5.53 -3.92
N PHE A 53 -20.44 5.56 -3.57
CA PHE A 53 -19.58 6.72 -3.77
C PHE A 53 -19.26 6.92 -5.25
N PHE A 54 -18.92 5.83 -5.95
CA PHE A 54 -18.59 5.87 -7.36
C PHE A 54 -19.76 6.35 -8.22
N SER A 55 -20.98 5.88 -7.94
CA SER A 55 -22.21 6.27 -8.64
C SER A 55 -22.61 7.72 -8.36
N ALA A 56 -22.23 8.25 -7.19
CA ALA A 56 -22.40 9.66 -6.84
C ALA A 56 -21.28 10.57 -7.41
N GLY A 57 -20.31 10.00 -8.15
CA GLY A 57 -19.22 10.75 -8.78
C GLY A 57 -17.98 10.94 -7.90
N TYR A 58 -17.92 10.37 -6.70
CA TYR A 58 -16.74 10.42 -5.83
C TYR A 58 -15.72 9.35 -6.26
N ARG A 59 -14.80 9.74 -7.13
CA ARG A 59 -13.83 8.83 -7.78
C ARG A 59 -12.37 9.19 -7.54
N GLY A 60 -12.11 10.25 -6.79
CA GLY A 60 -10.76 10.69 -6.41
C GLY A 60 -10.13 11.74 -7.32
N ALA A 61 -10.84 12.31 -8.31
CA ALA A 61 -10.27 13.26 -9.30
C ALA A 61 -9.52 14.48 -8.73
N SER A 62 -9.75 14.85 -7.47
CA SER A 62 -9.09 15.97 -6.78
C SER A 62 -8.16 15.51 -5.65
N THR A 63 -7.81 14.22 -5.62
CA THR A 63 -7.02 13.58 -4.57
C THR A 63 -5.66 13.15 -5.09
N VAL A 64 -4.62 13.39 -4.31
CA VAL A 64 -3.28 12.83 -4.50
C VAL A 64 -3.05 11.73 -3.46
N ILE A 65 -2.80 10.51 -3.92
CA ILE A 65 -2.45 9.36 -3.09
C ILE A 65 -0.94 9.16 -3.17
N GLY A 66 -0.27 9.17 -2.02
CA GLY A 66 1.11 8.74 -1.88
C GLY A 66 1.14 7.24 -1.62
N ASN A 67 1.94 6.49 -2.37
CA ASN A 67 2.19 5.07 -2.17
C ASN A 67 3.66 4.88 -1.85
N ILE A 68 3.99 4.69 -0.58
CA ILE A 68 5.37 4.49 -0.12
C ILE A 68 5.56 3.00 0.15
N GLU A 69 6.32 2.34 -0.71
CA GLU A 69 6.52 0.90 -0.73
C GLU A 69 8.00 0.55 -0.86
N ALA A 70 8.34 -0.74 -0.93
CA ALA A 70 9.73 -1.18 -1.11
C ALA A 70 10.35 -0.54 -2.37
N GLY A 71 9.64 -0.62 -3.50
CA GLY A 71 10.02 0.07 -4.74
C GLY A 71 8.90 0.95 -5.30
N HIS A 72 9.08 1.36 -6.54
CA HIS A 72 8.15 2.23 -7.24
C HIS A 72 7.06 1.45 -7.98
N VAL A 73 5.89 2.07 -8.05
CA VAL A 73 4.84 1.71 -9.00
C VAL A 73 5.37 1.81 -10.43
N TRP A 74 5.12 0.79 -11.25
CA TRP A 74 5.33 0.87 -12.69
C TRP A 74 4.18 1.62 -13.35
N GLY A 75 4.35 2.94 -13.52
CA GLY A 75 3.34 3.80 -14.17
C GLY A 75 3.06 3.49 -15.65
N GLY A 76 3.88 2.64 -16.28
CA GLY A 76 3.66 2.17 -17.66
C GLY A 76 2.72 0.97 -17.77
N HIS A 77 2.27 0.40 -16.65
CA HIS A 77 1.37 -0.73 -16.61
C HIS A 77 -0.02 -0.35 -17.14
N GLU A 78 -0.67 -1.24 -17.90
CA GLU A 78 -1.98 -1.03 -18.52
C GLU A 78 -3.09 -0.64 -17.55
N VAL A 79 -3.00 -1.04 -16.28
CA VAL A 79 -4.01 -0.70 -15.25
C VAL A 79 -4.04 0.80 -14.95
N PHE A 80 -2.98 1.55 -15.25
CA PHE A 80 -2.91 3.01 -15.08
C PHE A 80 -3.19 3.79 -16.37
N VAL A 81 -3.44 3.12 -17.50
CA VAL A 81 -3.75 3.78 -18.78
C VAL A 81 -5.05 4.57 -18.63
N ARG A 82 -5.04 5.83 -19.07
CA ARG A 82 -6.20 6.72 -18.93
C ARG A 82 -6.91 6.96 -20.26
N ALA A 83 -8.13 7.48 -20.16
CA ALA A 83 -8.88 7.94 -21.33
C ALA A 83 -8.09 9.03 -22.09
N PRO A 84 -8.19 9.12 -23.42
CA PRO A 84 -7.55 10.18 -24.18
C PRO A 84 -7.91 11.57 -23.65
N GLY A 85 -6.89 12.40 -23.40
CA GLY A 85 -7.05 13.73 -22.82
C GLY A 85 -6.84 13.79 -21.31
N GLU A 86 -6.84 12.64 -20.63
CA GLU A 86 -6.51 12.52 -19.21
C GLU A 86 -5.01 12.22 -19.05
N THR A 87 -4.35 12.91 -18.11
CA THR A 87 -2.93 12.68 -17.81
C THR A 87 -2.72 11.35 -17.09
N ASN A 88 -1.69 10.59 -17.47
CA ASN A 88 -1.21 9.49 -16.64
C ASN A 88 -0.75 10.06 -15.29
N VAL A 89 -1.22 9.46 -14.22
CA VAL A 89 -1.17 10.07 -12.90
C VAL A 89 -0.12 9.48 -11.97
N VAL A 90 0.61 8.46 -12.41
CA VAL A 90 1.68 7.86 -11.61
C VAL A 90 2.96 8.68 -11.76
N THR A 91 3.41 9.30 -10.67
CA THR A 91 4.68 10.03 -10.59
C THR A 91 5.61 9.34 -9.60
N ASN A 92 6.78 8.88 -10.05
CA ASN A 92 7.79 8.30 -9.18
C ASN A 92 8.70 9.40 -8.59
N TYR A 93 8.78 9.44 -7.26
CA TYR A 93 9.69 10.32 -6.53
C TYR A 93 10.99 9.58 -6.21
N ASN A 94 12.03 9.87 -6.99
CA ASN A 94 13.36 9.31 -6.76
C ASN A 94 14.08 10.09 -5.65
N SER A 95 14.11 9.55 -4.43
CA SER A 95 14.89 10.15 -3.35
C SER A 95 16.38 9.93 -3.59
N THR A 96 17.17 10.96 -3.29
CA THR A 96 18.63 10.93 -3.40
C THR A 96 19.31 10.47 -2.11
N ALA A 97 18.55 9.98 -1.13
CA ALA A 97 19.13 9.43 0.09
C ALA A 97 20.01 8.20 -0.24
N ALA A 98 21.14 8.10 0.46
CA ALA A 98 22.14 7.09 0.16
C ALA A 98 21.57 5.67 0.34
N GLY A 99 21.92 4.78 -0.60
CA GLY A 99 21.60 3.36 -0.55
C GLY A 99 20.23 2.97 -1.10
N LEU A 100 19.39 3.92 -1.54
CA LEU A 100 18.11 3.60 -2.18
C LEU A 100 18.29 2.93 -3.53
N THR A 101 17.52 1.88 -3.79
CA THR A 101 17.46 1.24 -5.12
C THR A 101 16.69 2.11 -6.11
N ASN A 102 15.59 2.73 -5.68
CA ASN A 102 14.62 3.44 -6.54
C ASN A 102 14.15 2.59 -7.75
N GLU A 103 14.09 1.27 -7.58
CA GLU A 103 13.68 0.34 -8.63
C GLU A 103 12.15 0.22 -8.68
N LEU A 104 11.63 -0.24 -9.82
CA LEU A 104 10.23 -0.63 -9.93
C LEU A 104 9.99 -1.91 -9.14
N ASP A 105 8.84 -1.99 -8.47
CA ASP A 105 8.48 -3.14 -7.64
C ASP A 105 7.09 -3.67 -8.01
N PHE A 106 6.99 -4.99 -8.09
CA PHE A 106 5.75 -5.69 -8.42
C PHE A 106 4.67 -5.42 -7.37
N HIS A 107 5.04 -5.50 -6.07
CA HIS A 107 4.08 -5.29 -5.00
C HIS A 107 3.61 -3.84 -4.95
N ALA A 108 4.51 -2.87 -5.07
CA ALA A 108 4.17 -1.47 -5.16
C ALA A 108 3.18 -1.20 -6.30
N THR A 109 3.38 -1.85 -7.44
CA THR A 109 2.50 -1.75 -8.60
C THR A 109 1.11 -2.36 -8.35
N MET A 110 1.05 -3.54 -7.70
CA MET A 110 -0.21 -4.17 -7.28
C MET A 110 -0.98 -3.28 -6.29
N VAL A 111 -0.30 -2.70 -5.30
CA VAL A 111 -0.92 -1.78 -4.33
C VAL A 111 -1.38 -0.50 -5.04
N GLY A 112 -0.56 0.07 -5.90
CA GLY A 112 -0.91 1.23 -6.72
C GLY A 112 -2.18 1.00 -7.54
N HIS A 113 -2.37 -0.21 -8.09
CA HIS A 113 -3.60 -0.59 -8.76
C HIS A 113 -4.78 -0.54 -7.79
N VAL A 114 -4.71 -1.22 -6.64
CA VAL A 114 -5.81 -1.21 -5.66
C VAL A 114 -6.23 0.21 -5.29
N LEU A 115 -5.27 1.12 -5.16
CA LEU A 115 -5.52 2.52 -4.86
C LEU A 115 -6.14 3.29 -6.03
N ALA A 116 -5.49 3.30 -7.19
CA ALA A 116 -5.77 4.24 -8.28
C ALA A 116 -5.76 3.59 -9.68
N GLY A 117 -5.96 2.28 -9.76
CA GLY A 117 -6.17 1.57 -11.03
C GLY A 117 -7.32 2.22 -11.79
N SER A 118 -7.06 2.59 -13.03
CA SER A 118 -8.00 3.36 -13.84
C SER A 118 -9.22 2.55 -14.28
N GLY A 119 -9.06 1.23 -14.42
CA GLY A 119 -10.00 0.34 -15.07
C GLY A 119 -10.19 0.57 -16.57
N TYR A 120 -9.55 1.59 -17.16
CA TYR A 120 -9.83 2.02 -18.54
C TYR A 120 -9.12 1.09 -19.54
N VAL A 121 -9.90 0.54 -20.47
CA VAL A 121 -9.40 -0.37 -21.50
C VAL A 121 -9.62 0.25 -22.88
N PRO A 122 -8.58 0.85 -23.50
CA PRO A 122 -8.70 1.49 -24.81
C PRO A 122 -9.21 0.54 -25.90
N THR A 123 -8.80 -0.73 -25.83
CA THR A 123 -9.13 -1.77 -26.80
C THR A 123 -10.57 -2.26 -26.73
N ASN A 124 -11.31 -1.93 -25.66
CA ASN A 124 -12.74 -2.27 -25.49
C ASN A 124 -13.63 -1.02 -25.65
N GLY A 125 -13.35 -0.21 -26.67
CA GLY A 125 -14.10 1.02 -26.95
C GLY A 125 -13.95 2.10 -25.89
N GLY A 126 -12.92 2.04 -25.03
CA GLY A 126 -12.70 2.98 -23.94
C GLY A 126 -13.58 2.75 -22.70
N SER A 127 -13.99 1.51 -22.46
CA SER A 127 -14.81 1.15 -21.29
C SER A 127 -13.97 0.96 -20.03
N TYR A 128 -14.61 1.17 -18.86
CA TYR A 128 -14.06 0.76 -17.57
C TYR A 128 -14.34 -0.71 -17.30
N THR A 129 -13.38 -1.41 -16.69
CA THR A 129 -13.54 -2.79 -16.24
C THR A 129 -13.35 -2.85 -14.73
N TYR A 130 -14.26 -3.53 -14.02
CA TYR A 130 -14.10 -3.80 -12.58
C TYR A 130 -12.80 -4.54 -12.25
N ALA A 131 -12.25 -5.26 -13.23
CA ALA A 131 -10.97 -5.94 -13.11
C ALA A 131 -9.79 -4.99 -12.88
N GLY A 132 -9.76 -3.86 -13.58
CA GLY A 132 -8.67 -2.88 -13.52
C GLY A 132 -8.95 -1.69 -12.60
N LEU A 133 -10.11 -1.66 -11.94
CA LEU A 133 -10.63 -0.48 -11.27
C LEU A 133 -10.22 -0.47 -9.79
N GLY A 134 -9.39 0.50 -9.44
CA GLY A 134 -9.02 0.79 -8.06
C GLY A 134 -10.16 1.48 -7.29
N MET A 135 -9.89 1.75 -6.02
CA MET A 135 -10.84 2.40 -5.11
C MET A 135 -11.02 3.90 -5.39
N ALA A 136 -9.99 4.57 -5.88
CA ALA A 136 -10.03 5.98 -6.27
C ALA A 136 -9.48 6.10 -7.69
N PRO A 137 -10.22 5.60 -8.70
CA PRO A 137 -9.67 5.43 -10.03
C PRO A 137 -9.21 6.75 -10.61
N GLU A 138 -9.82 7.90 -10.32
CA GLU A 138 -9.42 9.20 -10.89
C GLU A 138 -8.34 9.93 -10.06
N ALA A 139 -7.85 9.34 -8.97
CA ALA A 139 -6.84 9.96 -8.12
C ALA A 139 -5.46 10.01 -8.75
N ALA A 140 -4.70 11.05 -8.40
CA ALA A 140 -3.29 11.11 -8.71
C ALA A 140 -2.48 10.15 -7.83
N LEU A 141 -1.44 9.50 -8.36
CA LEU A 141 -0.62 8.56 -7.60
C LEU A 141 0.84 9.01 -7.57
N VAL A 142 1.34 9.34 -6.40
CA VAL A 142 2.75 9.62 -6.16
C VAL A 142 3.37 8.39 -5.54
N SER A 143 4.44 7.88 -6.11
CA SER A 143 5.08 6.61 -5.73
C SER A 143 6.46 6.87 -5.13
N GLY A 144 6.73 6.30 -3.96
CA GLY A 144 7.97 6.44 -3.22
C GLY A 144 8.58 5.07 -2.90
N ALA A 145 9.88 4.92 -3.11
CA ALA A 145 10.63 3.69 -2.83
C ALA A 145 11.52 3.87 -1.61
N ILE A 146 11.52 2.92 -0.66
CA ILE A 146 12.33 2.98 0.56
C ILE A 146 13.38 1.86 0.68
N ALA A 147 13.35 0.86 -0.21
CA ALA A 147 14.25 -0.28 -0.14
C ALA A 147 15.70 0.13 -0.42
N THR A 148 16.60 -0.45 0.37
CA THR A 148 18.05 -0.39 0.13
C THR A 148 18.60 -1.70 -0.44
N ASP A 149 17.85 -2.79 -0.30
CA ASP A 149 18.16 -4.10 -0.86
C ASP A 149 16.89 -4.96 -0.87
N TYR A 150 16.83 -5.93 -1.78
CA TYR A 150 15.75 -6.92 -1.88
C TYR A 150 16.27 -8.32 -1.57
N SER A 151 15.50 -9.12 -0.84
CA SER A 151 15.89 -10.49 -0.53
C SER A 151 15.85 -11.38 -1.78
N ASN A 152 16.95 -12.09 -2.04
CA ASN A 152 17.03 -13.10 -3.10
C ASN A 152 16.42 -14.46 -2.71
N THR A 153 16.01 -14.64 -1.45
CA THR A 153 15.54 -15.92 -0.92
C THR A 153 14.16 -15.85 -0.27
N ASN A 154 13.71 -14.65 0.14
CA ASN A 154 12.39 -14.42 0.71
C ASN A 154 11.64 -13.39 -0.15
N VAL A 155 10.74 -13.87 -1.01
CA VAL A 155 9.99 -13.03 -1.93
C VAL A 155 9.15 -12.01 -1.15
N GLY A 156 9.27 -10.73 -1.50
CA GLY A 156 8.57 -9.63 -0.83
C GLY A 156 9.27 -9.10 0.43
N ALA A 157 10.41 -9.68 0.82
CA ALA A 157 11.23 -9.14 1.90
C ALA A 157 12.29 -8.17 1.35
N PHE A 158 12.53 -7.09 2.09
CA PHE A 158 13.48 -6.04 1.73
C PHE A 158 14.12 -5.43 2.97
N SER A 159 15.21 -4.70 2.77
CA SER A 159 15.88 -3.93 3.82
C SER A 159 15.67 -2.44 3.62
N THR A 160 15.72 -1.70 4.73
CA THR A 160 15.61 -0.24 4.77
C THR A 160 16.72 0.34 5.64
N SER A 161 16.89 1.65 5.58
CA SER A 161 17.72 2.43 6.48
C SER A 161 16.91 3.62 7.01
N GLU A 162 17.28 4.18 8.16
CA GLU A 162 16.64 5.39 8.68
C GLU A 162 16.65 6.53 7.63
N SER A 163 17.74 6.69 6.89
CA SER A 163 17.83 7.72 5.86
C SER A 163 16.95 7.43 4.64
N SER A 164 16.86 6.17 4.20
CA SER A 164 16.02 5.80 3.07
C SER A 164 14.55 6.05 3.39
N THR A 165 14.08 5.61 4.57
CA THR A 165 12.67 5.79 4.95
C THR A 165 12.34 7.25 5.31
N ILE A 166 13.07 7.87 6.24
CA ILE A 166 12.70 9.21 6.77
C ILE A 166 12.75 10.27 5.66
N SER A 167 13.69 10.17 4.71
CA SER A 167 13.78 11.13 3.61
C SER A 167 12.54 11.11 2.72
N VAL A 168 12.01 9.93 2.40
CA VAL A 168 10.84 9.76 1.54
C VAL A 168 9.58 10.23 2.26
N TYR A 169 9.35 9.76 3.49
CA TYR A 169 8.19 10.21 4.28
C TYR A 169 8.18 11.72 4.51
N ARG A 170 9.34 12.32 4.83
CA ARG A 170 9.43 13.77 4.98
C ARG A 170 9.02 14.49 3.70
N SER A 171 9.51 14.02 2.55
CA SER A 171 9.20 14.62 1.24
C SER A 171 7.70 14.55 0.95
N PHE A 172 7.06 13.43 1.23
CA PHE A 172 5.63 13.22 1.00
C PHE A 172 4.78 14.07 1.95
N PHE A 173 4.99 13.98 3.27
CA PHE A 173 4.21 14.74 4.25
C PHE A 173 4.33 16.26 4.06
N GLN A 174 5.51 16.74 3.64
CA GLN A 174 5.79 18.17 3.48
C GLN A 174 5.54 18.68 2.04
N GLY A 175 5.37 17.80 1.04
CA GLY A 175 5.26 18.19 -0.36
C GLY A 175 6.56 18.76 -0.95
N SER A 176 7.70 18.29 -0.48
CA SER A 176 9.01 18.77 -0.94
C SER A 176 9.53 17.91 -2.08
N GLY A 177 9.65 18.49 -3.27
CA GLY A 177 10.12 17.78 -4.48
C GLY A 177 9.09 16.83 -5.10
N VAL A 178 7.87 16.81 -4.55
CA VAL A 178 6.75 16.00 -5.03
C VAL A 178 5.42 16.64 -4.64
N ALA A 179 4.34 16.34 -5.38
CA ALA A 179 3.00 16.77 -4.99
C ALA A 179 2.67 16.22 -3.59
N LYS A 180 2.24 17.10 -2.68
CA LYS A 180 1.84 16.71 -1.33
C LYS A 180 0.61 15.78 -1.40
N PRO A 181 0.69 14.54 -0.91
CA PRO A 181 -0.47 13.67 -0.87
C PRO A 181 -1.52 14.12 0.15
N ASP A 182 -2.78 13.84 -0.14
CA ASP A 182 -3.89 13.90 0.82
C ASP A 182 -3.95 12.64 1.68
N VAL A 183 -3.53 11.51 1.11
CA VAL A 183 -3.45 10.21 1.77
C VAL A 183 -2.10 9.58 1.45
N ILE A 184 -1.43 9.01 2.44
CA ILE A 184 -0.23 8.19 2.26
C ILE A 184 -0.59 6.75 2.64
N ASN A 185 -0.44 5.83 1.70
CA ASN A 185 -0.52 4.39 1.90
C ASN A 185 0.88 3.80 2.12
N SER A 186 0.96 2.79 2.99
CA SER A 186 2.17 2.01 3.24
C SER A 186 1.81 0.55 3.52
N SER A 187 1.99 -0.31 2.52
CA SER A 187 1.65 -1.74 2.55
C SER A 187 2.85 -2.62 2.88
N TRP A 188 3.64 -2.20 3.86
CA TRP A 188 4.81 -2.91 4.35
C TRP A 188 4.93 -2.77 5.87
N GLY A 189 5.73 -3.61 6.51
CA GLY A 189 6.00 -3.48 7.93
C GLY A 189 7.17 -4.34 8.41
N GLY A 190 7.44 -4.28 9.70
CA GLY A 190 8.38 -5.18 10.38
C GLY A 190 8.31 -5.04 11.89
N GLU A 191 9.24 -5.69 12.58
CA GLU A 191 9.27 -5.73 14.04
C GLU A 191 9.62 -4.37 14.65
N ASP A 192 8.69 -3.78 15.39
CA ASP A 192 8.90 -2.69 16.38
C ASP A 192 7.54 -2.38 17.03
N ASN A 193 7.13 -3.27 17.92
CA ASN A 193 5.80 -3.32 18.54
C ASN A 193 5.48 -2.12 19.45
N ALA A 194 6.53 -1.45 19.92
CA ALA A 194 6.44 -0.27 20.78
C ALA A 194 6.55 1.05 20.00
N ALA A 195 6.79 0.99 18.68
CA ALA A 195 7.12 2.16 17.86
C ALA A 195 8.30 2.98 18.43
N ALA A 196 9.28 2.31 19.04
CA ALA A 196 10.38 2.95 19.75
C ALA A 196 11.61 3.19 18.87
N ALA A 197 11.67 2.57 17.68
CA ALA A 197 12.75 2.82 16.73
C ALA A 197 12.68 4.27 16.22
N ALA A 198 13.84 4.89 15.97
CA ALA A 198 13.92 6.27 15.52
C ALA A 198 13.14 6.52 14.21
N GLU A 199 13.12 5.52 13.32
CA GLU A 199 12.29 5.50 12.11
C GLU A 199 10.79 5.62 12.44
N SER A 200 10.26 4.75 13.31
CA SER A 200 8.85 4.73 13.72
C SER A 200 8.44 6.03 14.40
N VAL A 201 9.28 6.53 15.32
CA VAL A 201 9.05 7.81 16.01
C VAL A 201 9.04 8.98 15.01
N ALA A 202 9.97 8.98 14.04
CA ALA A 202 10.04 10.04 13.04
C ALA A 202 8.82 10.04 12.11
N ILE A 203 8.37 8.87 11.66
CA ILE A 203 7.18 8.73 10.81
C ILE A 203 5.92 9.18 11.59
N ASP A 204 5.78 8.75 12.85
CA ASP A 204 4.67 9.14 13.71
C ASP A 204 4.64 10.66 13.98
N ALA A 205 5.80 11.24 14.26
CA ALA A 205 5.95 12.69 14.43
C ALA A 205 5.62 13.47 13.15
N LEU A 206 6.04 12.98 11.98
CA LEU A 206 5.71 13.59 10.69
C LEU A 206 4.19 13.56 10.43
N ALA A 207 3.53 12.43 10.70
CA ALA A 207 2.08 12.32 10.60
C ALA A 207 1.38 13.29 11.55
N ARG A 208 1.83 13.38 12.81
CA ARG A 208 1.30 14.33 13.81
C ARG A 208 1.45 15.80 13.40
N GLN A 209 2.58 16.15 12.77
CA GLN A 209 2.85 17.52 12.30
C GLN A 209 2.08 17.87 11.01
N ASN A 210 1.65 16.86 10.26
CA ASN A 210 0.96 17.01 8.98
C ASN A 210 -0.44 16.40 9.03
N ALA A 211 -1.23 16.76 10.05
CA ALA A 211 -2.56 16.20 10.31
C ALA A 211 -3.59 16.40 9.17
N SER A 212 -3.26 17.17 8.13
CA SER A 212 -4.05 17.27 6.90
C SER A 212 -3.87 16.07 5.97
N VAL A 213 -2.90 15.18 6.23
CA VAL A 213 -2.57 14.02 5.42
C VAL A 213 -2.99 12.76 6.20
N ALA A 214 -3.92 11.98 5.65
CA ALA A 214 -4.26 10.69 6.24
C ALA A 214 -3.13 9.69 6.01
N HIS A 215 -2.60 9.09 7.07
CA HIS A 215 -1.53 8.10 6.98
C HIS A 215 -2.08 6.71 7.26
N VAL A 216 -2.06 5.83 6.25
CA VAL A 216 -2.68 4.51 6.26
C VAL A 216 -1.58 3.45 6.13
N ILE A 217 -1.56 2.49 7.06
CA ILE A 217 -0.49 1.50 7.16
C ILE A 217 -1.06 0.11 7.35
N ALA A 218 -0.47 -0.88 6.68
CA ALA A 218 -0.74 -2.29 6.91
C ALA A 218 -0.47 -2.72 8.37
N ALA A 219 -1.41 -3.41 9.02
CA ALA A 219 -1.21 -3.94 10.38
C ALA A 219 -0.16 -5.06 10.46
N GLY A 220 0.06 -5.78 9.35
CA GLY A 220 0.99 -6.92 9.25
C GLY A 220 0.30 -8.26 9.01
N ASN A 221 1.13 -9.30 8.79
CA ASN A 221 0.71 -10.64 8.36
C ASN A 221 1.05 -11.75 9.37
N ASP A 222 1.20 -11.38 10.64
CA ASP A 222 1.72 -12.26 11.69
C ASP A 222 0.60 -12.82 12.60
N GLY A 223 -0.65 -12.76 12.12
CA GLY A 223 -1.83 -13.36 12.73
C GLY A 223 -2.15 -12.79 14.11
N ASN A 224 -2.09 -13.61 15.15
CA ASN A 224 -2.38 -13.12 16.52
C ASN A 224 -1.23 -12.28 17.12
N ALA A 225 -0.12 -12.09 16.41
CA ALA A 225 0.99 -11.27 16.90
C ALA A 225 0.61 -9.79 17.00
N THR A 226 1.37 -9.07 17.80
CA THR A 226 1.29 -7.61 17.94
C THR A 226 1.52 -6.91 16.60
N VAL A 227 0.79 -5.82 16.38
CA VAL A 227 1.01 -4.92 15.24
C VAL A 227 2.40 -4.29 15.34
N GLY A 228 3.21 -4.46 14.30
CA GLY A 228 4.58 -3.94 14.22
C GLY A 228 4.66 -2.55 13.58
N ALA A 229 5.88 -2.07 13.35
CA ALA A 229 6.09 -0.78 12.70
C ALA A 229 5.86 -0.85 11.18
N PRO A 230 5.46 0.27 10.55
CA PRO A 230 5.17 1.56 11.20
C PRO A 230 3.74 1.68 11.76
N ALA A 231 2.91 0.65 11.62
CA ALA A 231 1.52 0.66 12.08
C ALA A 231 1.36 0.74 13.61
N SER A 232 2.40 0.37 14.38
CA SER A 232 2.44 0.52 15.83
C SER A 232 2.46 1.97 16.33
N GLY A 233 2.69 2.96 15.44
CA GLY A 233 2.55 4.37 15.77
C GLY A 233 1.11 4.81 16.09
N PHE A 234 0.94 6.00 16.66
CA PHE A 234 -0.35 6.49 17.17
C PHE A 234 -1.06 7.45 16.21
N ASN A 235 -0.35 8.05 15.26
CA ASN A 235 -0.88 9.06 14.33
C ASN A 235 -1.13 8.48 12.93
N ASN A 236 -1.52 7.20 12.86
CA ASN A 236 -1.86 6.50 11.62
C ASN A 236 -3.21 5.77 11.73
N ILE A 237 -3.69 5.28 10.59
CA ILE A 237 -4.80 4.33 10.47
C ILE A 237 -4.19 2.97 10.14
N ALA A 238 -4.09 2.09 11.14
CA ALA A 238 -3.65 0.72 10.95
C ALA A 238 -4.78 -0.15 10.36
N VAL A 239 -4.50 -0.83 9.26
CA VAL A 239 -5.50 -1.61 8.49
C VAL A 239 -5.17 -3.10 8.55
N GLY A 240 -6.09 -3.86 9.14
CA GLY A 240 -6.07 -5.33 9.13
C GLY A 240 -6.85 -5.92 7.95
N ALA A 241 -6.65 -7.22 7.70
CA ALA A 241 -7.35 -7.96 6.65
C ALA A 241 -8.54 -8.75 7.21
N ILE A 242 -9.67 -8.67 6.52
CA ILE A 242 -10.90 -9.43 6.81
C ILE A 242 -11.18 -10.45 5.70
N GLY A 243 -11.88 -11.51 6.05
CA GLY A 243 -12.28 -12.60 5.18
C GLY A 243 -13.33 -13.47 5.85
N GLY A 244 -13.34 -14.76 5.51
CA GLY A 244 -14.35 -15.70 5.97
C GLY A 244 -15.73 -15.42 5.37
N THR A 245 -16.77 -16.08 5.89
CA THR A 245 -18.14 -15.92 5.41
C THR A 245 -18.58 -14.46 5.52
N ASN A 246 -18.99 -13.87 4.40
CA ASN A 246 -19.44 -12.48 4.29
C ASN A 246 -18.40 -11.43 4.72
N PHE A 247 -17.10 -11.74 4.71
CA PHE A 247 -16.03 -10.79 5.08
C PHE A 247 -16.13 -10.23 6.51
N ASN A 248 -16.74 -10.97 7.44
CA ASN A 248 -17.00 -10.49 8.80
C ASN A 248 -16.02 -11.03 9.86
N GLN A 249 -14.91 -11.64 9.44
CA GLN A 249 -13.92 -12.19 10.37
C GLN A 249 -12.50 -11.76 9.96
N PRO A 250 -11.59 -11.49 10.90
CA PRO A 250 -10.18 -11.30 10.57
C PRO A 250 -9.62 -12.52 9.84
N THR A 251 -8.78 -12.30 8.82
CA THR A 251 -8.04 -13.41 8.22
C THR A 251 -7.08 -14.02 9.23
N SER A 252 -6.69 -15.29 9.03
CA SER A 252 -5.78 -15.99 9.95
C SER A 252 -4.44 -15.26 10.10
N PHE A 253 -3.97 -14.62 9.03
CA PHE A 253 -2.71 -13.89 8.97
C PHE A 253 -2.81 -12.43 9.43
N SER A 254 -3.99 -11.80 9.52
CA SER A 254 -4.07 -10.38 9.89
C SER A 254 -3.55 -10.13 11.30
N SER A 255 -2.44 -9.39 11.43
CA SER A 255 -1.91 -8.92 12.72
C SER A 255 -2.98 -8.15 13.51
N ARG A 256 -3.11 -8.45 14.80
CA ARG A 256 -4.19 -7.92 15.66
C ARG A 256 -3.88 -7.88 17.16
N GLY A 257 -2.64 -8.18 17.55
CA GLY A 257 -2.21 -8.06 18.94
C GLY A 257 -2.11 -6.60 19.39
N LYS A 258 -2.21 -6.38 20.70
CA LYS A 258 -2.07 -5.04 21.30
C LYS A 258 -0.66 -4.51 21.09
N VAL A 259 -0.56 -3.23 20.76
CA VAL A 259 0.70 -2.47 20.72
C VAL A 259 1.08 -1.98 22.11
N ASP A 260 2.38 -1.95 22.36
CA ASP A 260 2.93 -1.37 23.58
C ASP A 260 3.01 0.16 23.45
N PHE A 261 3.02 0.89 24.57
CA PHE A 261 3.07 2.34 24.55
C PHE A 261 4.47 2.84 24.85
N TYR A 262 5.17 3.41 23.87
CA TYR A 262 6.42 4.10 24.12
C TYR A 262 6.21 5.58 24.49
N ASN A 263 6.77 5.98 25.63
CA ASN A 263 6.84 7.38 26.04
C ASN A 263 8.20 8.00 25.66
N PRO A 264 8.28 8.89 24.66
CA PRO A 264 9.54 9.47 24.21
C PRO A 264 10.16 10.46 25.21
N VAL A 265 9.40 10.96 26.19
CA VAL A 265 9.91 11.86 27.24
C VAL A 265 10.64 11.07 28.32
N THR A 266 10.16 9.86 28.63
CA THR A 266 10.73 9.03 29.71
C THR A 266 11.58 7.87 29.20
N GLY A 267 11.48 7.52 27.92
CA GLY A 267 12.18 6.39 27.31
C GLY A 267 11.70 5.01 27.79
N ILE A 268 10.44 4.91 28.22
CA ILE A 268 9.84 3.69 28.79
C ILE A 268 8.72 3.18 27.88
N THR A 269 8.64 1.86 27.74
CA THR A 269 7.56 1.10 27.09
C THR A 269 6.69 0.41 28.14
#